data_AF-A0A1Q6Z0S4-F1
#
_entry.id   AF-A0A1Q6Z0S4-F1
#
_cell.length_a   1.000
_cell.length_b   1.000
_cell.length_c   1.000
_cell.angle_alpha   90.00
_cell.angle_beta   90.00
_cell.angle_gamma   90.00
#
_symmetry.space_group_name_H-M   'P 1'
#
loop_
_entity.id
_entity.type
_entity.pdbx_description
1 polymer ?
#
loop_
_entity_poly.entity_id
_entity_poly.type
_entity_poly.pdbx_seq_one_letter_code
_entity_poly.pdbx_strand_id
1 'polypeptide(L)'
;MGVDSKTSYQQPVDKLLTCGMNGWITPDKWPDYRKLGIGPEHIPDLIRMATDEELNEANEQNTEVWAPMHAWRALGQLRAVEAIEPLLGLFDRLENDDWVHDELPDVFAKIGPAALPALTEYVADLSHAVSSQISAITSIEKIGKRWPDVKSECLALLQERLERFEENVSEVHGFLVLAYVKLEAGDSPLFERAFDEGYVDPMVIEECRNAY
;
A
#
# COMPACT_ATOMS: atom_id res chain seq x y z
N MET A 1 15.69 28.24 -8.70
CA MET A 1 15.32 28.99 -7.49
C MET A 1 14.52 28.00 -6.67
N GLY A 2 15.17 27.30 -5.75
CA GLY A 2 14.51 26.30 -4.90
C GLY A 2 13.61 27.03 -3.91
N VAL A 3 12.32 26.74 -3.95
CA VAL A 3 11.42 27.13 -2.88
C VAL A 3 11.74 26.15 -1.76
N ASP A 4 12.34 26.65 -0.68
CA ASP A 4 12.68 25.84 0.49
C ASP A 4 11.37 25.16 0.98
N SER A 5 11.26 23.84 0.78
CA SER A 5 10.06 23.04 1.04
C SER A 5 9.58 23.17 2.49
N LYS A 6 10.50 23.52 3.40
CA LYS A 6 10.23 23.90 4.80
C LYS A 6 9.27 25.09 4.97
N THR A 7 9.12 25.95 3.97
CA THR A 7 8.30 27.17 4.06
C THR A 7 6.90 27.05 3.44
N SER A 8 6.55 25.90 2.85
CA SER A 8 5.30 25.77 2.08
C SER A 8 4.13 25.14 2.86
N TYR A 9 4.40 24.27 3.84
CA TYR A 9 3.35 23.63 4.62
C TYR A 9 2.94 24.48 5.82
N GLN A 10 1.63 24.57 6.09
CA GLN A 10 1.09 25.30 7.24
C GLN A 10 0.88 24.38 8.43
N GLN A 11 0.78 24.97 9.63
CA GLN A 11 0.37 24.21 10.81
C GLN A 11 -1.02 23.59 10.62
N PRO A 12 -1.25 22.35 11.08
CA PRO A 12 -0.32 21.47 11.80
C PRO A 12 0.50 20.51 10.92
N VAL A 13 0.36 20.58 9.59
CA VAL A 13 1.01 19.65 8.64
C VAL A 13 2.53 19.83 8.62
N ASP A 14 3.02 21.06 8.77
CA ASP A 14 4.46 21.40 8.87
C ASP A 14 5.20 20.59 9.95
N LYS A 15 4.52 20.19 11.03
CA LYS A 15 5.10 19.36 12.11
C LYS A 15 5.67 18.04 11.59
N LEU A 16 5.08 17.47 10.54
CA LEU A 16 5.52 16.21 9.94
C LEU A 16 6.94 16.29 9.36
N LEU A 17 7.40 17.49 8.95
CA LEU A 17 8.76 17.74 8.48
C LEU A 17 9.83 17.50 9.56
N THR A 18 9.41 17.35 10.83
CA THR A 18 10.29 17.19 11.99
C THR A 18 10.17 15.82 12.66
N CYS A 19 9.27 14.95 12.20
CA CYS A 19 8.97 13.68 12.88
C CYS A 19 10.05 12.59 12.68
N GLY A 20 10.83 12.66 11.61
CA GLY A 20 11.96 11.76 11.36
C GLY A 20 11.61 10.28 11.19
N MET A 21 12.63 9.45 11.02
CA MET A 21 12.48 8.01 10.82
C MET A 21 11.94 7.31 12.09
N ASN A 22 10.79 6.64 11.98
CA ASN A 22 10.25 5.78 13.04
C ASN A 22 10.50 4.28 12.82
N GLY A 23 11.23 3.92 11.76
CA GLY A 23 11.47 2.53 11.35
C GLY A 23 10.23 1.82 10.79
N TRP A 24 10.40 0.55 10.44
CA TRP A 24 9.31 -0.35 10.04
C TRP A 24 8.50 -0.73 11.28
N ILE A 25 7.35 -0.12 11.42
CA ILE A 25 6.44 -0.34 12.54
C ILE A 25 5.07 -0.76 12.03
N THR A 26 4.46 -1.71 12.73
CA THR A 26 3.15 -2.22 12.35
C THR A 26 2.07 -1.12 12.43
N PRO A 27 0.98 -1.22 11.66
CA PRO A 27 0.00 -0.12 11.56
C PRO A 27 -0.76 0.19 12.85
N ASP A 28 -0.73 -0.69 13.85
CA ASP A 28 -1.25 -0.45 15.21
C ASP A 28 -0.30 0.38 16.09
N LYS A 29 0.98 0.48 15.71
CA LYS A 29 2.02 1.25 16.39
C LYS A 29 2.28 2.62 15.78
N TRP A 30 1.67 2.93 14.63
CA TRP A 30 1.79 4.25 14.02
C TRP A 30 1.41 5.37 15.00
N PRO A 31 2.14 6.50 15.00
CA PRO A 31 1.76 7.67 15.77
C PRO A 31 0.32 8.09 15.47
N ASP A 32 -0.43 8.53 16.49
CA ASP A 32 -1.76 9.10 16.29
C ASP A 32 -1.64 10.56 15.85
N TYR A 33 -1.70 10.79 14.54
CA TYR A 33 -1.47 12.12 13.95
C TYR A 33 -2.56 13.12 14.34
N ARG A 34 -3.74 12.66 14.78
CA ARG A 34 -4.79 13.55 15.33
C ARG A 34 -4.33 14.30 16.56
N LYS A 35 -3.41 13.72 17.35
CA LYS A 35 -2.81 14.40 18.51
C LYS A 35 -1.94 15.60 18.13
N LEU A 36 -1.52 15.69 16.86
CA LEU A 36 -0.80 16.86 16.35
C LEU A 36 -1.73 17.99 15.89
N GLY A 37 -3.05 17.76 15.91
CA GLY A 37 -4.09 18.65 15.37
C GLY A 37 -4.46 18.34 13.93
N ILE A 38 -3.92 17.25 13.35
CA ILE A 38 -4.19 16.87 11.96
C ILE A 38 -5.58 16.24 11.86
N GLY A 39 -6.36 16.70 10.89
CA GLY A 39 -7.78 16.41 10.70
C GLY A 39 -8.19 16.40 9.23
N PRO A 40 -9.44 16.06 8.90
CA PRO A 40 -9.92 15.98 7.52
C PRO A 40 -9.71 17.25 6.68
N GLU A 41 -9.78 18.43 7.30
CA GLU A 41 -9.53 19.72 6.67
C GLU A 41 -8.09 19.88 6.13
N HIS A 42 -7.17 19.02 6.57
CA HIS A 42 -5.77 19.00 6.15
C HIS A 42 -5.47 17.96 5.07
N ILE A 43 -6.46 17.17 4.62
CA ILE A 43 -6.28 16.14 3.58
C ILE A 43 -5.59 16.70 2.33
N PRO A 44 -5.96 17.89 1.78
CA PRO A 44 -5.28 18.43 0.60
C PRO A 44 -3.78 18.65 0.80
N ASP A 45 -3.37 19.20 1.95
CA ASP A 45 -1.96 19.43 2.27
C ASP A 45 -1.22 18.12 2.57
N LEU A 46 -1.88 17.14 3.17
CA LEU A 46 -1.32 15.80 3.38
C LEU A 46 -1.10 15.07 2.05
N ILE A 47 -2.03 15.15 1.11
CA ILE A 47 -1.86 14.60 -0.25
C ILE A 47 -0.67 15.27 -0.94
N ARG A 48 -0.57 16.60 -0.82
CA ARG A 48 0.55 17.36 -1.37
C ARG A 48 1.87 16.90 -0.77
N MET A 49 1.98 16.76 0.55
CA MET A 49 3.18 16.27 1.23
C MET A 49 3.52 14.83 0.86
N ALA A 50 2.52 13.96 0.80
CA ALA A 50 2.67 12.56 0.43
C ALA A 50 3.28 12.37 -0.96
N THR A 51 3.00 13.30 -1.89
CA THR A 51 3.37 13.19 -3.31
C THR A 51 4.44 14.20 -3.74
N ASP A 52 4.96 14.98 -2.79
CA ASP A 52 5.97 16.02 -2.99
C ASP A 52 7.29 15.40 -3.44
N GLU A 53 7.72 15.70 -4.66
CA GLU A 53 8.91 15.12 -5.28
C GLU A 53 10.19 15.54 -4.53
N GLU A 54 10.29 16.80 -4.09
CA GLU A 54 11.48 17.27 -3.37
C GLU A 54 11.63 16.58 -2.01
N LEU A 55 10.51 16.28 -1.33
CA LEU A 55 10.55 15.55 -0.07
C LEU A 55 10.84 14.05 -0.27
N ASN A 56 10.23 13.41 -1.27
CA ASN A 56 10.46 11.99 -1.55
C ASN A 56 11.89 11.71 -2.04
N GLU A 57 12.54 12.68 -2.72
CA GLU A 57 13.92 12.56 -3.21
C GLU A 57 14.96 13.23 -2.30
N ALA A 58 14.53 13.75 -1.14
CA ALA A 58 15.43 14.42 -0.22
C ALA A 58 16.51 13.44 0.31
N ASN A 59 17.63 14.01 0.77
CA ASN A 59 18.71 13.21 1.35
C ASN A 59 18.21 12.49 2.62
N GLU A 60 18.48 11.18 2.74
CA GLU A 60 18.12 10.33 3.88
C GLU A 60 18.59 10.89 5.25
N GLN A 61 19.64 11.71 5.26
CA GLN A 61 20.17 12.37 6.47
C GLN A 61 19.32 13.56 6.92
N ASN A 62 18.45 14.08 6.05
CA ASN A 62 17.53 15.17 6.37
C ASN A 62 16.25 14.61 6.97
N THR A 63 15.83 15.13 8.11
CA THR A 63 14.60 14.68 8.79
C THR A 63 13.33 14.79 7.93
N GLU A 64 13.29 15.76 7.01
CA GLU A 64 12.12 16.05 6.17
C GLU A 64 11.83 14.99 5.11
N VAL A 65 12.82 14.16 4.72
CA VAL A 65 12.61 13.04 3.80
C VAL A 65 11.59 12.03 4.32
N TRP A 66 11.37 12.01 5.64
CA TRP A 66 10.42 11.11 6.30
C TRP A 66 8.99 11.70 6.36
N ALA A 67 8.81 12.97 6.00
CA ALA A 67 7.52 13.64 6.07
C ALA A 67 6.44 12.99 5.16
N PRO A 68 6.74 12.58 3.90
CA PRO A 68 5.79 11.86 3.06
C PRO A 68 5.25 10.59 3.74
N MET A 69 6.13 9.76 4.33
CA MET A 69 5.71 8.56 5.06
C MET A 69 4.73 8.88 6.20
N HIS A 70 4.98 9.95 6.95
CA HIS A 70 4.03 10.40 7.97
C HIS A 70 2.70 10.88 7.39
N ALA A 71 2.74 11.56 6.25
CA ALA A 71 1.54 11.98 5.54
C ALA A 71 0.71 10.78 5.05
N TRP A 72 1.34 9.73 4.48
CA TRP A 72 0.65 8.51 4.08
C TRP A 72 -0.11 7.88 5.25
N ARG A 73 0.58 7.72 6.40
CA ARG A 73 0.00 7.14 7.61
C ARG A 73 -1.15 7.99 8.16
N ALA A 74 -1.03 9.32 8.12
CA ALA A 74 -2.09 10.25 8.51
C ALA A 74 -3.32 10.14 7.59
N LEU A 75 -3.12 10.09 6.27
CA LEU A 75 -4.18 9.89 5.27
C LEU A 75 -4.93 8.57 5.50
N GLY A 76 -4.19 7.49 5.75
CA GLY A 76 -4.78 6.20 6.13
C GLY A 76 -5.61 6.28 7.41
N GLN A 77 -5.08 6.92 8.46
CA GLN A 77 -5.83 7.12 9.71
C GLN A 77 -7.11 7.94 9.50
N LEU A 78 -7.08 8.96 8.65
CA LEU A 78 -8.23 9.83 8.33
C LEU A 78 -9.23 9.17 7.37
N ARG A 79 -8.88 8.04 6.76
CA ARG A 79 -9.66 7.39 5.69
C ARG A 79 -9.91 8.29 4.49
N ALA A 80 -8.87 9.03 4.07
CA ALA A 80 -8.96 9.99 2.98
C ALA A 80 -9.12 9.27 1.63
N VAL A 81 -10.35 9.22 1.10
CA VAL A 81 -10.66 8.60 -0.21
C VAL A 81 -10.01 9.40 -1.35
N GLU A 82 -9.91 10.71 -1.19
CA GLU A 82 -9.28 11.63 -2.14
C GLU A 82 -7.78 11.36 -2.34
N ALA A 83 -7.16 10.62 -1.42
CA ALA A 83 -5.75 10.24 -1.50
C ALA A 83 -5.49 8.95 -2.28
N ILE A 84 -6.53 8.19 -2.67
CA ILE A 84 -6.34 6.88 -3.31
C ILE A 84 -5.52 7.00 -4.60
N GLU A 85 -5.97 7.80 -5.57
CA GLU A 85 -5.27 7.97 -6.85
C GLU A 85 -3.87 8.61 -6.68
N PRO A 86 -3.70 9.70 -5.91
CA PRO A 86 -2.37 10.25 -5.66
C PRO A 86 -1.38 9.26 -5.05
N LEU A 87 -1.83 8.41 -4.11
CA LEU A 87 -0.97 7.41 -3.49
C LEU A 87 -0.70 6.22 -4.42
N LEU A 88 -1.66 5.81 -5.25
CA LEU A 88 -1.44 4.75 -6.25
C LEU A 88 -0.34 5.14 -7.23
N GLY A 89 -0.32 6.40 -7.68
CA GLY A 89 0.73 6.92 -8.55
C GLY A 89 2.13 6.87 -7.95
N LEU A 90 2.28 6.69 -6.63
CA LEU A 90 3.59 6.52 -5.99
C LEU A 90 4.19 5.14 -6.24
N PHE A 91 3.39 4.09 -6.45
CA PHE A 91 3.92 2.76 -6.75
C PHE A 91 4.81 2.77 -8.00
N ASP A 92 4.41 3.48 -9.05
CA ASP A 92 5.24 3.60 -10.26
C ASP A 92 6.35 4.66 -10.12
N ARG A 93 6.04 5.82 -9.53
CA ARG A 93 7.02 6.92 -9.40
C ARG A 93 8.20 6.53 -8.52
N LEU A 94 7.95 5.71 -7.51
CA LEU A 94 8.91 5.32 -6.48
C LEU A 94 9.05 3.79 -6.45
N GLU A 95 9.06 3.14 -7.63
CA GLU A 95 9.13 1.68 -7.81
C GLU A 95 10.30 1.00 -7.09
N ASN A 96 11.38 1.75 -6.80
CA ASN A 96 12.58 1.23 -6.13
C ASN A 96 12.63 1.60 -4.64
N ASP A 97 11.57 2.20 -4.09
CA ASP A 97 11.48 2.58 -2.68
C ASP A 97 10.72 1.51 -1.88
N ASP A 98 11.46 0.73 -1.09
CA ASP A 98 10.88 -0.32 -0.24
C ASP A 98 9.82 0.24 0.74
N TRP A 99 9.92 1.49 1.18
CA TRP A 99 8.92 2.10 2.07
C TRP A 99 7.56 2.24 1.40
N VAL A 100 7.55 2.53 0.10
CA VAL A 100 6.32 2.65 -0.67
C VAL A 100 5.61 1.30 -0.77
N HIS A 101 6.37 0.24 -1.04
CA HIS A 101 5.85 -1.11 -1.17
C HIS A 101 5.46 -1.76 0.17
N ASP A 102 6.11 -1.38 1.28
CA ASP A 102 5.81 -1.89 2.61
C ASP A 102 4.67 -1.12 3.32
N GLU A 103 4.63 0.22 3.22
CA GLU A 103 3.70 1.05 4.00
C GLU A 103 2.37 1.31 3.30
N LEU A 104 2.38 1.62 1.99
CA LEU A 104 1.15 2.01 1.29
C LEU A 104 0.07 0.92 1.31
N PRO A 105 0.37 -0.39 1.23
CA PRO A 105 -0.65 -1.41 1.37
C PRO A 105 -1.42 -1.34 2.69
N ASP A 106 -0.75 -1.02 3.80
CA ASP A 106 -1.41 -0.80 5.09
C ASP A 106 -2.16 0.54 5.15
N VAL A 107 -1.69 1.56 4.42
CA VAL A 107 -2.39 2.84 4.27
C VAL A 107 -3.72 2.63 3.54
N PHE A 108 -3.72 1.94 2.40
CA PHE A 108 -4.94 1.57 1.67
C PHE A 108 -5.88 0.72 2.53
N ALA A 109 -5.35 -0.25 3.29
CA ALA A 109 -6.15 -1.03 4.23
C ALA A 109 -6.84 -0.16 5.29
N LYS A 110 -6.17 0.91 5.78
CA LYS A 110 -6.80 1.86 6.71
C LYS A 110 -7.81 2.78 6.02
N ILE A 111 -7.56 3.24 4.79
CA ILE A 111 -8.55 3.97 3.98
C ILE A 111 -9.82 3.13 3.83
N GLY A 112 -9.64 1.85 3.48
CA GLY A 112 -10.67 0.83 3.51
C GLY A 112 -11.30 0.56 2.14
N PRO A 113 -12.53 -0.01 2.12
CA PRO A 113 -13.11 -0.59 0.91
C PRO A 113 -13.26 0.36 -0.28
N ALA A 114 -13.30 1.67 -0.05
CA ALA A 114 -13.36 2.68 -1.10
C ALA A 114 -12.14 2.63 -2.06
N ALA A 115 -11.02 2.02 -1.65
CA ALA A 115 -9.84 1.84 -2.49
C ALA A 115 -9.93 0.65 -3.46
N LEU A 116 -10.86 -0.29 -3.26
CA LEU A 116 -10.94 -1.53 -4.04
C LEU A 116 -11.11 -1.30 -5.55
N PRO A 117 -11.97 -0.37 -6.02
CA PRO A 117 -12.13 -0.15 -7.46
C PRO A 117 -10.83 0.28 -8.14
N ALA A 118 -10.14 1.28 -7.57
CA ALA A 118 -8.89 1.80 -8.11
C ALA A 118 -7.75 0.77 -8.05
N LEU A 119 -7.64 0.03 -6.95
CA LEU A 119 -6.67 -1.06 -6.82
C LEU A 119 -6.92 -2.18 -7.84
N THR A 120 -8.18 -2.50 -8.12
CA THR A 120 -8.53 -3.53 -9.11
C THR A 120 -8.15 -3.10 -10.51
N GLU A 121 -8.43 -1.85 -10.88
CA GLU A 121 -8.02 -1.28 -12.16
C GLU A 121 -6.48 -1.28 -12.29
N TYR A 122 -5.78 -0.87 -11.24
CA TYR A 122 -4.32 -0.86 -11.19
C TYR A 122 -3.71 -2.26 -11.39
N VAL A 123 -4.25 -3.29 -10.74
CA VAL A 123 -3.80 -4.69 -10.93
C VAL A 123 -4.08 -5.20 -12.34
N ALA A 124 -5.13 -4.70 -13.00
CA ALA A 124 -5.50 -5.13 -14.33
C ALA A 124 -4.64 -4.51 -15.44
N ASP A 125 -4.02 -3.35 -15.19
CA ASP A 125 -3.14 -2.69 -16.14
C ASP A 125 -1.74 -3.35 -16.15
N LEU A 126 -1.44 -4.01 -17.27
CA LEU A 126 -0.19 -4.74 -17.51
C LEU A 126 1.00 -3.83 -17.84
N SER A 127 0.81 -2.52 -17.93
CA SER A 127 1.90 -1.56 -18.16
C SER A 127 2.67 -1.20 -16.89
N HIS A 128 2.10 -1.48 -15.72
CA HIS A 128 2.76 -1.28 -14.43
C HIS A 128 3.90 -2.26 -14.20
N ALA A 129 4.86 -1.83 -13.37
CA ALA A 129 5.91 -2.70 -12.90
C ALA A 129 5.35 -3.86 -12.05
N VAL A 130 6.07 -4.98 -12.06
CA VAL A 130 5.67 -6.19 -11.32
C VAL A 130 5.57 -5.92 -9.81
N SER A 131 6.54 -5.19 -9.23
CA SER A 131 6.54 -4.78 -7.81
C SER A 131 5.33 -3.93 -7.45
N SER A 132 4.97 -2.99 -8.34
CA SER A 132 3.80 -2.13 -8.19
C SER A 132 2.49 -2.92 -8.20
N GLN A 133 2.33 -3.85 -9.15
CA GLN A 133 1.16 -4.74 -9.21
C GLN A 133 1.07 -5.61 -7.96
N ILE A 134 2.18 -6.18 -7.49
CA ILE A 134 2.25 -6.96 -6.24
C ILE A 134 1.82 -6.13 -5.03
N SER A 135 2.20 -4.85 -4.99
CA SER A 135 1.82 -3.94 -3.90
C SER A 135 0.32 -3.63 -3.90
N ALA A 136 -0.28 -3.46 -5.09
CA ALA A 136 -1.72 -3.31 -5.23
C ALA A 136 -2.48 -4.59 -4.83
N ILE A 137 -1.99 -5.78 -5.21
CA ILE A 137 -2.52 -7.07 -4.77
C ILE A 137 -2.48 -7.20 -3.24
N THR A 138 -1.34 -6.86 -2.65
CA THR A 138 -1.13 -6.87 -1.18
C THR A 138 -2.06 -5.89 -0.48
N SER A 139 -2.37 -4.76 -1.11
CA SER A 139 -3.35 -3.78 -0.60
C SER A 139 -4.76 -4.36 -0.55
N ILE A 140 -5.19 -5.07 -1.60
CA ILE A 140 -6.49 -5.77 -1.65
C ILE A 140 -6.58 -6.84 -0.54
N GLU A 141 -5.51 -7.64 -0.38
CA GLU A 141 -5.40 -8.63 0.70
C GLU A 141 -5.61 -7.99 2.09
N LYS A 142 -4.85 -6.93 2.38
CA LYS A 142 -4.89 -6.25 3.68
C LYS A 142 -6.24 -5.55 3.93
N ILE A 143 -6.90 -5.03 2.89
CA ILE A 143 -8.28 -4.52 2.99
C ILE A 143 -9.21 -5.66 3.41
N GLY A 144 -9.19 -6.80 2.72
CA GLY A 144 -10.05 -7.94 3.03
C GLY A 144 -9.83 -8.50 4.45
N LYS A 145 -8.59 -8.52 4.92
CA LYS A 145 -8.24 -8.92 6.30
C LYS A 145 -8.77 -7.93 7.34
N ARG A 146 -8.73 -6.63 7.05
CA ARG A 146 -9.13 -5.58 7.99
C ARG A 146 -10.63 -5.30 8.00
N TRP A 147 -11.32 -5.59 6.90
CA TRP A 147 -12.73 -5.29 6.69
C TRP A 147 -13.50 -6.56 6.31
N PRO A 148 -13.96 -7.35 7.30
CA PRO A 148 -14.60 -8.65 7.07
C PRO A 148 -15.80 -8.59 6.12
N ASP A 149 -16.55 -7.48 6.14
CA ASP A 149 -17.74 -7.28 5.30
C ASP A 149 -17.43 -7.28 3.79
N VAL A 150 -16.19 -6.98 3.40
CA VAL A 150 -15.74 -7.00 2.00
C VAL A 150 -14.74 -8.11 1.70
N LYS A 151 -14.48 -9.03 2.64
CA LYS A 151 -13.57 -10.17 2.42
C LYS A 151 -13.96 -10.97 1.17
N SER A 152 -15.25 -11.27 0.98
CA SER A 152 -15.73 -12.01 -0.19
C SER A 152 -15.56 -11.24 -1.50
N GLU A 153 -15.67 -9.92 -1.46
CA GLU A 153 -15.43 -9.07 -2.62
C GLU A 153 -13.94 -9.06 -3.00
N CYS A 154 -13.05 -8.89 -2.02
CA CYS A 154 -11.60 -9.01 -2.22
C CYS A 154 -11.21 -10.38 -2.82
N LEU A 155 -11.79 -11.48 -2.31
CA LEU A 155 -11.56 -12.82 -2.85
C LEU A 155 -12.04 -12.95 -4.30
N ALA A 156 -13.21 -12.40 -4.63
CA ALA A 156 -13.73 -12.41 -5.98
C ALA A 156 -12.83 -11.63 -6.95
N LEU A 157 -12.31 -10.46 -6.54
CA LEU A 157 -11.38 -9.65 -7.34
C LEU A 157 -10.07 -10.40 -7.62
N LEU A 158 -9.49 -11.03 -6.59
CA LEU A 158 -8.28 -11.84 -6.73
C LEU A 158 -8.53 -13.07 -7.62
N GLN A 159 -9.66 -13.74 -7.46
CA GLN A 159 -10.04 -14.89 -8.28
C GLN A 159 -10.23 -14.50 -9.76
N GLU A 160 -10.96 -13.41 -10.04
CA GLU A 160 -11.13 -12.93 -11.41
C GLU A 160 -9.79 -12.68 -12.09
N ARG A 161 -8.83 -12.11 -11.36
CA ARG A 161 -7.49 -11.87 -11.90
C ARG A 161 -6.70 -13.17 -12.11
N LEU A 162 -6.83 -14.14 -11.22
CA LEU A 162 -6.20 -15.47 -11.34
C LEU A 162 -6.72 -16.25 -12.56
N GLU A 163 -8.01 -16.13 -12.86
CA GLU A 163 -8.64 -16.81 -14.01
C GLU A 163 -8.11 -16.30 -15.37
N ARG A 164 -7.47 -15.12 -15.40
CA ARG A 164 -6.77 -14.56 -16.57
C ARG A 164 -5.27 -14.94 -16.60
N PHE A 165 -4.95 -16.18 -16.25
CA PHE A 165 -3.57 -16.66 -16.05
C PHE A 165 -2.65 -16.46 -17.26
N GLU A 166 -3.16 -16.50 -18.49
CA GLU A 166 -2.36 -16.30 -19.71
C GLU A 166 -1.80 -14.88 -19.86
N GLU A 167 -2.40 -13.91 -19.17
CA GLU A 167 -1.99 -12.50 -19.18
C GLU A 167 -1.02 -12.15 -18.04
N ASN A 168 -0.92 -12.99 -17.01
CA ASN A 168 -0.13 -12.72 -15.82
C ASN A 168 1.29 -13.25 -15.96
N VAL A 169 2.28 -12.42 -15.60
CA VAL A 169 3.64 -12.91 -15.39
C VAL A 169 3.69 -13.79 -14.14
N SER A 170 4.61 -14.76 -14.13
CA SER A 170 4.67 -15.81 -13.09
C SER A 170 4.72 -15.26 -11.67
N GLU A 171 5.41 -14.14 -11.46
CA GLU A 171 5.57 -13.53 -10.13
C GLU A 171 4.25 -12.93 -9.62
N VAL A 172 3.57 -12.14 -10.45
CA VAL A 172 2.24 -11.58 -10.15
C VAL A 172 1.24 -12.69 -9.88
N HIS A 173 1.28 -13.78 -10.64
CA HIS A 173 0.44 -14.95 -10.41
C HIS A 173 0.69 -15.58 -9.02
N GLY A 174 1.96 -15.75 -8.63
CA GLY A 174 2.32 -16.26 -7.31
C GLY A 174 1.78 -15.39 -6.17
N PHE A 175 1.86 -14.05 -6.31
CA PHE A 175 1.32 -13.12 -5.30
C PHE A 175 -0.20 -13.06 -5.26
N LEU A 176 -0.90 -13.25 -6.39
CA LEU A 176 -2.36 -13.39 -6.40
C LEU A 176 -2.81 -14.62 -5.61
N VAL A 177 -2.14 -15.77 -5.81
CA VAL A 177 -2.40 -17.00 -5.04
C VAL A 177 -2.11 -16.77 -3.56
N LEU A 178 -0.95 -16.17 -3.23
CA LEU A 178 -0.56 -15.84 -1.87
C LEU A 178 -1.62 -14.99 -1.16
N ALA A 179 -2.05 -13.91 -1.80
CA ALA A 179 -3.07 -13.00 -1.27
C ALA A 179 -4.40 -13.72 -1.05
N TYR A 180 -4.85 -14.53 -2.02
CA TYR A 180 -6.08 -15.30 -1.92
C TYR A 180 -6.05 -16.25 -0.71
N VAL A 181 -4.94 -16.96 -0.53
CA VAL A 181 -4.76 -17.98 0.52
C VAL A 181 -4.60 -17.34 1.90
N LYS A 182 -3.81 -16.27 2.00
CA LYS A 182 -3.68 -15.45 3.21
C LYS A 182 -5.04 -14.86 3.64
N LEU A 183 -5.91 -14.53 2.68
CA LEU A 183 -7.24 -14.00 2.96
C LEU A 183 -8.25 -15.12 3.32
N GLU A 184 -8.17 -16.28 2.69
CA GLU A 184 -8.97 -17.47 3.03
C GLU A 184 -8.53 -18.19 4.31
N ALA A 185 -7.44 -17.77 4.93
CA ALA A 185 -6.84 -18.45 6.08
C ALA A 185 -6.38 -19.90 5.75
N GLY A 186 -5.86 -20.12 4.53
CA GLY A 186 -5.09 -21.32 4.21
C GLY A 186 -5.90 -22.52 3.68
N ASP A 187 -7.22 -22.50 3.82
CA ASP A 187 -8.10 -23.60 3.41
C ASP A 187 -8.65 -23.38 2.01
N SER A 188 -7.80 -23.50 0.99
CA SER A 188 -8.24 -23.45 -0.41
C SER A 188 -7.58 -24.55 -1.25
N PRO A 189 -8.38 -25.42 -1.91
CA PRO A 189 -7.89 -26.36 -2.92
C PRO A 189 -7.13 -25.69 -4.07
N LEU A 190 -7.34 -24.38 -4.27
CA LEU A 190 -6.60 -23.59 -5.24
C LEU A 190 -5.12 -23.44 -4.85
N PHE A 191 -4.80 -23.35 -3.56
CA PHE A 191 -3.43 -23.26 -3.07
C PHE A 191 -2.64 -24.54 -3.38
N GLU A 192 -3.21 -25.69 -3.03
CA GLU A 192 -2.59 -27.00 -3.27
C GLU A 192 -2.35 -27.23 -4.76
N ARG A 193 -3.30 -26.84 -5.61
CA ARG A 193 -3.12 -26.92 -7.07
C ARG A 193 -2.06 -25.97 -7.60
N ALA A 194 -2.06 -24.72 -7.17
CA ALA A 194 -1.07 -23.74 -7.60
C ALA A 194 0.35 -24.13 -7.13
N PHE A 195 0.45 -24.76 -5.96
CA PHE A 195 1.66 -25.37 -5.43
C PHE A 195 2.12 -26.56 -6.30
N ASP A 196 1.24 -27.53 -6.54
CA ASP A 196 1.56 -28.74 -7.30
C ASP A 196 1.91 -28.46 -8.77
N GLU A 197 1.28 -27.46 -9.37
CA GLU A 197 1.50 -27.07 -10.77
C GLU A 197 2.70 -26.10 -10.93
N GLY A 198 3.37 -25.72 -9.83
CA GLY A 198 4.61 -24.92 -9.85
C GLY A 198 4.40 -23.43 -10.14
N TYR A 199 3.18 -22.93 -9.93
CA TYR A 199 2.82 -21.53 -10.17
C TYR A 199 3.16 -20.59 -9.01
N VAL A 200 3.62 -21.14 -7.88
CA VAL A 200 3.99 -20.39 -6.67
C VAL A 200 5.47 -20.59 -6.39
N ASP A 201 6.20 -19.49 -6.24
CA ASP A 201 7.62 -19.51 -5.90
C ASP A 201 7.85 -20.20 -4.53
N PRO A 202 8.88 -21.05 -4.37
CA PRO A 202 9.27 -21.65 -3.09
C PRO A 202 9.42 -20.68 -1.90
N MET A 203 9.83 -19.43 -2.12
CA MET A 203 9.88 -18.43 -1.04
C MET A 203 8.48 -18.02 -0.58
N VAL A 204 7.54 -17.90 -1.51
CA VAL A 204 6.12 -17.63 -1.21
C VAL A 204 5.50 -18.79 -0.42
N ILE A 205 5.93 -20.02 -0.69
CA ILE A 205 5.54 -21.23 0.05
C ILE A 205 6.02 -21.16 1.51
N GLU A 206 7.22 -20.67 1.76
CA GLU A 206 7.78 -20.53 3.11
C GLU A 206 7.02 -19.46 3.92
N GLU A 207 6.66 -18.33 3.30
CA GLU A 207 5.79 -17.33 3.93
C GLU A 207 4.39 -17.86 4.25
N CYS A 208 3.76 -18.61 3.33
CA CYS A 208 2.47 -19.24 3.58
C CYS A 208 2.51 -20.19 4.78
N ARG A 209 3.57 -20.99 4.91
CA ARG A 209 3.72 -21.95 6.02
C ARG A 209 3.98 -21.28 7.36
N ASN A 210 4.56 -20.08 7.37
CA ASN A 210 4.81 -19.31 8.59
C ASN A 210 3.58 -18.50 9.05
N ALA A 211 2.53 -18.41 8.22
CA ALA A 211 1.30 -17.69 8.52
C ALA A 211 0.23 -18.53 9.25
N TYR A 212 0.47 -19.84 9.42
CA TYR A 212 -0.39 -20.83 10.10
C TYR A 212 0.43 -21.67 11.09
#